data_AF-A0AAN7B4X6-F1
#
_entry.id   AF-A0AAN7B4X6-F1
#
_cell.length_a   1.000
_cell.length_b   1.000
_cell.length_c   1.000
_cell.angle_alpha   90.00
_cell.angle_beta   90.00
_cell.angle_gamma   90.00
#
_symmetry.space_group_name_H-M   'P 1'
#
loop_
_entity.id
_entity.type
_entity.pdbx_description
1 polymer ?
#
loop_
_entity_poly.entity_id
_entity_poly.type
_entity_poly.pdbx_seq_one_letter_code
_entity_poly.pdbx_strand_id
1 'polypeptide(L)'
;MHFTTLSKAFLATLSLLSLPGASAQTVPCDPIDMYTTSWFLGNVCKRPPAATCLFYTKGQSKTAKVFSKSNGADMTTIWEMWATRLYRNAIVSNNSLRCIMQDPVTRRQYFAAMSESMAIMCDVFATVMDPNPSSPRLDGIWGQVEFPTLQRSGNEGCVTTIAGTSPDGQDVQDIWSRPGMSCEIATPLPSTMPEVTPLPEKRDVRLRMVRGITPNVPVVEARQESCGAESDDVAAQFDEGGEFEVDW
;
A
#
# COMPACT_ATOMS: atom_id res chain seq x y z
N MET A 1 -27.46 29.76 -57.99
CA MET A 1 -28.60 29.17 -57.26
C MET A 1 -28.29 29.26 -55.78
N HIS A 2 -29.08 30.04 -55.06
CA HIS A 2 -29.08 30.13 -53.60
C HIS A 2 -29.60 28.84 -52.97
N PHE A 3 -29.05 28.41 -51.84
CA PHE A 3 -29.83 27.91 -50.70
C PHE A 3 -29.02 28.07 -49.40
N THR A 4 -29.48 29.00 -48.57
CA THR A 4 -29.18 29.15 -47.14
C THR A 4 -30.18 28.30 -46.36
N THR A 5 -29.75 27.63 -45.29
CA THR A 5 -30.68 27.07 -44.30
C THR A 5 -30.11 27.23 -42.90
N LEU A 6 -30.72 28.14 -42.14
CA LEU A 6 -30.54 28.33 -40.70
C LEU A 6 -31.21 27.18 -39.94
N SER A 7 -30.55 26.65 -38.92
CA SER A 7 -31.19 25.86 -37.87
C SER A 7 -30.97 26.48 -36.49
N LYS A 8 -32.08 26.56 -35.77
CA LYS A 8 -32.32 27.32 -34.54
C LYS A 8 -31.61 26.70 -33.33
N ALA A 9 -30.91 27.52 -32.56
CA ALA A 9 -30.39 27.15 -31.25
C ALA A 9 -31.52 27.23 -30.20
N PHE A 10 -31.75 26.12 -29.49
CA PHE A 10 -32.55 26.07 -28.26
C PHE A 10 -31.61 26.35 -27.08
N LEU A 11 -31.80 27.49 -26.40
CA LEU A 11 -31.15 27.80 -25.13
C LEU A 11 -32.07 27.33 -23.99
N ALA A 12 -31.75 26.18 -23.40
CA ALA A 12 -32.36 25.75 -22.14
C ALA A 12 -31.53 26.32 -20.98
N THR A 13 -32.11 27.26 -20.24
CA THR A 13 -31.54 27.84 -19.01
C THR A 13 -31.71 26.87 -17.85
N LEU A 14 -30.70 26.01 -17.61
CA LEU A 14 -30.59 25.24 -16.37
C LEU A 14 -30.19 26.20 -15.24
N SER A 15 -31.12 26.45 -14.32
CA SER A 15 -30.82 27.15 -13.06
C SER A 15 -30.05 26.20 -12.13
N LEU A 16 -28.75 26.45 -11.97
CA LEU A 16 -27.89 25.77 -11.00
C LEU A 16 -28.27 26.22 -9.59
N LEU A 17 -28.97 25.34 -8.86
CA LEU A 17 -29.08 25.43 -7.40
C LEU A 17 -27.68 25.19 -6.81
N SER A 18 -27.00 26.27 -6.44
CA SER A 18 -25.73 26.25 -5.72
C SER A 18 -25.98 25.75 -4.30
N LEU A 19 -25.76 24.45 -4.06
CA LEU A 19 -25.73 23.89 -2.72
C LEU A 19 -24.53 24.49 -1.98
N PRO A 20 -24.68 24.88 -0.70
CA PRO A 20 -23.57 25.39 0.11
C PRO A 20 -22.46 24.34 0.15
N GLY A 21 -21.32 24.67 -0.46
CA GLY A 21 -20.18 23.78 -0.57
C GLY A 21 -19.74 23.33 0.82
N ALA A 22 -19.77 22.02 1.06
CA ALA A 22 -19.11 21.42 2.21
C ALA A 22 -17.64 21.87 2.18
N SER A 23 -17.26 22.71 3.15
CA SER A 23 -15.88 23.16 3.28
C SER A 23 -14.99 21.93 3.44
N ALA A 24 -14.12 21.69 2.47
CA ALA A 24 -13.21 20.56 2.50
C ALA A 24 -12.32 20.69 3.74
N GLN A 25 -12.54 19.82 4.72
CA GLN A 25 -11.80 19.83 5.98
C GLN A 25 -10.31 19.67 5.68
N THR A 26 -9.52 20.66 6.10
CA THR A 26 -8.07 20.62 5.94
C THR A 26 -7.48 19.81 7.09
N VAL A 27 -6.79 18.73 6.75
CA VAL A 27 -6.10 17.84 7.70
C VAL A 27 -4.62 18.25 7.74
N PRO A 28 -3.97 18.30 8.92
CA PRO A 28 -2.52 18.49 9.00
C PRO A 28 -1.75 17.45 8.17
N CYS A 29 -0.53 17.79 7.74
CA CYS A 29 0.34 16.79 7.16
C CYS A 29 0.89 15.88 8.26
N ASP A 30 1.01 14.59 7.95
CA ASP A 30 1.71 13.65 8.83
C ASP A 30 3.22 13.87 8.70
N PRO A 31 3.97 13.81 9.82
CA PRO A 31 5.42 13.92 9.78
C PRO A 31 6.04 12.58 9.35
N ILE A 32 7.19 12.63 8.66
CA ILE A 32 7.84 11.41 8.10
C ILE A 32 8.31 10.43 9.18
N ASP A 33 8.70 10.94 10.36
CA ASP A 33 9.20 10.15 11.49
C ASP A 33 8.14 9.22 12.11
N MET A 34 6.86 9.45 11.80
CA MET A 34 5.77 8.53 12.15
C MET A 34 5.86 7.20 11.39
N TYR A 35 6.34 7.21 10.14
CA TYR A 35 6.29 6.06 9.23
C TYR A 35 7.58 5.27 9.25
N THR A 36 7.85 4.65 10.40
CA THR A 36 8.99 3.76 10.59
C THR A 36 8.69 2.34 10.10
N THR A 37 9.74 1.53 9.92
CA THR A 37 9.63 0.10 9.65
C THR A 37 8.75 -0.61 10.68
N SER A 38 8.92 -0.31 11.97
CA SER A 38 8.08 -0.90 13.04
C SER A 38 6.62 -0.47 12.96
N TRP A 39 6.35 0.77 12.54
CA TRP A 39 4.99 1.25 12.33
C TRP A 39 4.29 0.46 11.21
N PHE A 40 4.96 0.26 10.07
CA PHE A 40 4.40 -0.50 8.95
C PHE A 40 4.18 -1.98 9.29
N LEU A 41 5.10 -2.61 10.02
CA LEU A 41 4.92 -3.97 10.53
C LEU A 41 3.66 -4.10 11.42
N GLY A 42 3.40 -3.10 12.26
CA GLY A 42 2.23 -3.07 13.15
C GLY A 42 0.91 -2.66 12.48
N ASN A 43 0.95 -2.08 11.28
CA ASN A 43 -0.21 -1.57 10.54
C ASN A 43 -0.47 -2.30 9.22
N VAL A 44 0.19 -3.45 9.01
CA VAL A 44 -0.09 -4.32 7.87
C VAL A 44 -1.49 -4.89 8.00
N CYS A 45 -2.27 -4.84 6.92
CA CYS A 45 -3.63 -5.37 6.91
C CYS A 45 -3.72 -6.70 6.14
N LYS A 46 -2.77 -6.94 5.22
CA LYS A 46 -2.57 -8.24 4.55
C LYS A 46 -1.09 -8.61 4.55
N ARG A 47 -0.73 -9.66 5.30
CA ARG A 47 0.62 -10.23 5.29
C ARG A 47 0.83 -11.11 4.06
N PRO A 48 2.03 -11.12 3.45
CA PRO A 48 2.32 -12.02 2.35
C PRO A 48 2.33 -13.47 2.85
N PRO A 49 1.67 -14.41 2.16
CA PRO A 49 1.91 -15.83 2.39
C PRO A 49 3.39 -16.19 2.17
N ALA A 50 3.83 -17.29 2.79
CA ALA A 50 5.18 -17.82 2.55
C ALA A 50 5.41 -18.08 1.06
N ALA A 51 6.63 -17.79 0.58
CA ALA A 51 7.06 -17.93 -0.81
C ALA A 51 6.29 -17.10 -1.86
N THR A 52 5.53 -16.07 -1.45
CA THR A 52 4.75 -15.23 -2.39
C THR A 52 5.26 -13.80 -2.53
N CYS A 53 6.34 -13.41 -1.86
CA CYS A 53 6.84 -12.04 -1.97
C CYS A 53 7.39 -11.74 -3.37
N LEU A 54 6.87 -10.67 -4.00
CA LEU A 54 7.34 -10.14 -5.27
C LEU A 54 7.78 -8.68 -5.12
N PHE A 55 9.08 -8.48 -5.25
CA PHE A 55 9.75 -7.20 -5.38
C PHE A 55 9.97 -6.88 -6.85
N TYR A 56 10.39 -5.65 -7.12
CA TYR A 56 10.68 -5.19 -8.47
C TYR A 56 11.62 -3.99 -8.42
N THR A 57 12.38 -3.80 -9.49
CA THR A 57 13.24 -2.62 -9.65
C THR A 57 12.55 -1.54 -10.49
N LYS A 58 13.12 -0.33 -10.50
CA LYS A 58 12.58 0.84 -11.22
C LYS A 58 12.00 0.59 -12.62
N GLY A 59 10.76 0.97 -12.88
CA GLY A 59 10.05 0.81 -14.14
C GLY A 59 9.32 -0.52 -14.27
N GLN A 60 9.24 -1.32 -13.20
CA GLN A 60 8.56 -2.62 -13.18
C GLN A 60 7.33 -2.68 -12.28
N SER A 61 6.97 -1.61 -11.55
CA SER A 61 5.88 -1.58 -10.58
C SER A 61 4.53 -2.04 -11.15
N LYS A 62 4.12 -1.47 -12.29
CA LYS A 62 2.87 -1.85 -12.97
C LYS A 62 2.92 -3.31 -13.43
N THR A 63 4.02 -3.70 -14.07
CA THR A 63 4.20 -5.07 -14.57
C THR A 63 4.17 -6.08 -13.43
N ALA A 64 4.86 -5.81 -12.33
CA ALA A 64 4.89 -6.66 -11.15
C ALA A 64 3.49 -6.81 -10.53
N LYS A 65 2.72 -5.71 -10.45
CA LYS A 65 1.34 -5.76 -9.94
C LYS A 65 0.36 -6.50 -10.86
N VAL A 66 0.57 -6.46 -12.18
CA VAL A 66 -0.20 -7.27 -13.12
C VAL A 66 0.21 -8.74 -13.00
N PHE A 67 1.52 -9.00 -13.00
CA PHE A 67 2.12 -10.32 -12.88
C PHE A 67 1.67 -11.04 -11.61
N SER A 68 1.58 -10.31 -10.49
CA SER A 68 1.20 -10.88 -9.19
C SER A 68 -0.21 -11.47 -9.19
N LYS A 69 -1.08 -10.99 -10.09
CA LYS A 69 -2.47 -11.43 -10.25
C LYS A 69 -2.67 -12.48 -11.35
N SER A 70 -1.80 -12.51 -12.37
CA SER A 70 -2.08 -13.23 -13.62
C SER A 70 -1.53 -14.65 -13.71
N ASN A 71 -0.51 -15.00 -12.92
CA ASN A 71 0.30 -16.22 -13.14
C ASN A 71 0.05 -17.35 -12.13
N GLY A 72 -1.10 -17.36 -11.45
CA GLY A 72 -1.56 -18.51 -10.65
C GLY A 72 -0.83 -18.76 -9.34
N ALA A 73 0.21 -17.99 -9.01
CA ALA A 73 0.95 -18.08 -7.75
C ALA A 73 0.50 -17.07 -6.67
N ASP A 74 -0.49 -16.21 -6.96
CA ASP A 74 -0.98 -15.12 -6.08
C ASP A 74 0.16 -14.45 -5.31
N MET A 75 1.09 -13.84 -6.06
CA MET A 75 2.21 -13.14 -5.45
C MET A 75 1.70 -11.88 -4.73
N THR A 76 2.46 -11.43 -3.73
CA THR A 76 2.19 -10.22 -2.95
C THR A 76 3.28 -9.21 -3.21
N THR A 77 2.90 -8.04 -3.73
CA THR A 77 3.78 -6.87 -3.83
C THR A 77 3.50 -5.90 -2.67
N ILE A 78 4.31 -4.84 -2.59
CA ILE A 78 4.10 -3.75 -1.63
C ILE A 78 2.71 -3.12 -1.74
N TRP A 79 2.04 -3.25 -2.89
CA TRP A 79 0.75 -2.62 -3.19
C TRP A 79 -0.48 -3.37 -2.66
N GLU A 80 -0.33 -4.55 -2.07
CA GLU A 80 -1.46 -5.34 -1.53
C GLU A 80 -1.53 -5.34 0.00
N MET A 81 -0.51 -4.82 0.68
CA MET A 81 -0.25 -5.13 2.09
C MET A 81 -0.86 -4.17 3.10
N TRP A 82 -0.96 -2.88 2.75
CA TRP A 82 -1.42 -1.81 3.64
C TRP A 82 -2.74 -1.19 3.19
N ALA A 83 -3.38 -0.43 4.06
CA ALA A 83 -4.64 0.25 3.73
C ALA A 83 -4.46 1.21 2.55
N THR A 84 -5.46 1.26 1.66
CA THR A 84 -5.44 2.07 0.42
C THR A 84 -4.97 3.51 0.64
N ARG A 85 -5.38 4.16 1.73
CA ARG A 85 -5.01 5.54 2.05
C ARG A 85 -3.49 5.77 2.14
N LEU A 86 -2.72 4.73 2.42
CA LEU A 86 -1.27 4.77 2.58
C LEU A 86 -0.51 4.84 1.24
N TYR A 87 -1.23 4.72 0.11
CA TYR A 87 -0.71 4.89 -1.24
C TYR A 87 -1.23 6.16 -1.92
N ARG A 88 -1.95 7.03 -1.20
CA ARG A 88 -2.61 8.20 -1.78
C ARG A 88 -1.60 9.33 -2.01
N ASN A 89 -1.34 9.65 -3.28
CA ASN A 89 -0.48 10.75 -3.72
C ASN A 89 -1.22 12.06 -4.01
N ALA A 90 -2.56 12.11 -3.88
CA ALA A 90 -3.33 13.31 -4.20
C ALA A 90 -2.89 14.52 -3.35
N ILE A 91 -2.56 15.63 -4.01
CA ILE A 91 -2.14 16.88 -3.37
C ILE A 91 -3.37 17.71 -3.01
N VAL A 92 -4.10 17.24 -2.00
CA VAL A 92 -5.34 17.87 -1.53
C VAL A 92 -5.33 18.02 -0.03
N SER A 93 -6.03 19.03 0.48
CA SER A 93 -6.01 19.42 1.90
C SER A 93 -6.48 18.32 2.86
N ASN A 94 -7.25 17.35 2.39
CA ASN A 94 -7.72 16.21 3.18
C ASN A 94 -6.83 14.95 3.08
N ASN A 95 -5.67 15.02 2.40
CA ASN A 95 -4.67 13.96 2.39
C ASN A 95 -3.54 14.32 3.36
N SER A 96 -3.40 13.57 4.46
CA SER A 96 -2.35 13.80 5.44
C SER A 96 -0.95 13.44 4.91
N LEU A 97 -0.86 12.53 3.92
CA LEU A 97 0.40 12.17 3.27
C LEU A 97 0.89 13.20 2.24
N ARG A 98 0.10 14.24 1.91
CA ARG A 98 0.43 15.16 0.81
C ARG A 98 1.84 15.76 0.91
N CYS A 99 2.31 16.11 2.12
CA CYS A 99 3.64 16.71 2.28
C CYS A 99 4.76 15.69 2.03
N ILE A 100 4.59 14.46 2.52
CA ILE A 100 5.53 13.35 2.27
C ILE A 100 5.56 13.03 0.77
N MET A 101 4.40 13.01 0.11
CA MET A 101 4.31 12.66 -1.31
C MET A 101 4.88 13.75 -2.23
N GLN A 102 4.88 15.02 -1.82
CA GLN A 102 5.44 16.12 -2.63
C GLN A 102 6.96 16.20 -2.59
N ASP A 103 7.58 15.83 -1.47
CA ASP A 103 9.01 15.94 -1.31
C ASP A 103 9.69 14.60 -1.65
N PRO A 104 10.54 14.55 -2.69
CA PRO A 104 11.17 13.29 -3.12
C PRO A 104 12.02 12.63 -2.02
N VAL A 105 12.60 13.42 -1.10
CA VAL A 105 13.43 12.88 -0.02
C VAL A 105 12.58 12.12 0.99
N THR A 106 11.55 12.77 1.54
CA THR A 106 10.64 12.11 2.49
C THR A 106 9.80 11.02 1.82
N ARG A 107 9.41 11.18 0.55
CA ARG A 107 8.77 10.11 -0.24
C ARG A 107 9.63 8.86 -0.34
N ARG A 108 10.91 9.00 -0.69
CA ARG A 108 11.85 7.85 -0.72
C ARG A 108 11.98 7.21 0.66
N GLN A 109 12.11 8.01 1.72
CA GLN A 109 12.20 7.49 3.10
C GLN A 109 10.96 6.67 3.49
N TYR A 110 9.77 7.18 3.15
CA TYR A 110 8.49 6.51 3.42
C TYR A 110 8.42 5.13 2.74
N PHE A 111 8.68 5.08 1.44
CA PHE A 111 8.63 3.82 0.69
C PHE A 111 9.78 2.89 1.07
N ALA A 112 10.97 3.39 1.41
CA ALA A 112 12.05 2.56 1.93
C ALA A 112 11.66 1.85 3.24
N ALA A 113 11.01 2.55 4.19
CA ALA A 113 10.53 1.93 5.42
C ALA A 113 9.42 0.90 5.18
N MET A 114 8.50 1.19 4.24
CA MET A 114 7.45 0.26 3.83
C MET A 114 8.03 -1.00 3.16
N SER A 115 8.98 -0.82 2.25
CA SER A 115 9.74 -1.88 1.57
C SER A 115 10.57 -2.74 2.52
N GLU A 116 11.29 -2.12 3.46
CA GLU A 116 12.02 -2.86 4.50
C GLU A 116 11.07 -3.73 5.32
N SER A 117 9.89 -3.21 5.65
CA SER A 117 8.87 -3.95 6.40
C SER A 117 8.33 -5.15 5.62
N MET A 118 8.10 -4.99 4.32
CA MET A 118 7.74 -6.11 3.45
C MET A 118 8.86 -7.17 3.45
N ALA A 119 10.11 -6.78 3.24
CA ALA A 119 11.26 -7.68 3.25
C ALA A 119 11.42 -8.46 4.56
N ILE A 120 11.14 -7.83 5.71
CA ILE A 120 11.15 -8.49 7.03
C ILE A 120 10.08 -9.58 7.14
N MET A 121 8.90 -9.37 6.53
CA MET A 121 7.77 -10.31 6.57
C MET A 121 7.87 -11.44 5.55
N CYS A 122 8.79 -11.36 4.60
CA CYS A 122 8.96 -12.40 3.58
C CYS A 122 9.56 -13.68 4.17
N ASP A 123 9.02 -14.80 3.74
CA ASP A 123 9.39 -16.11 4.27
C ASP A 123 9.58 -17.13 3.15
N VAL A 124 10.50 -18.07 3.37
CA VAL A 124 10.98 -19.13 2.49
C VAL A 124 11.67 -18.60 1.22
N PHE A 125 10.94 -17.86 0.39
CA PHE A 125 11.36 -17.49 -0.96
C PHE A 125 10.88 -16.07 -1.31
N ALA A 126 11.72 -15.33 -2.01
CA ALA A 126 11.37 -14.01 -2.55
C ALA A 126 11.74 -13.94 -4.03
N THR A 127 10.92 -13.21 -4.80
CA THR A 127 11.18 -12.94 -6.22
C THR A 127 11.44 -11.45 -6.41
N VAL A 128 12.37 -11.08 -7.30
CA VAL A 128 12.53 -9.71 -7.79
C VAL A 128 12.35 -9.66 -9.30
N MET A 129 11.51 -8.75 -9.79
CA MET A 129 11.33 -8.51 -11.21
C MET A 129 12.29 -7.42 -11.72
N ASP A 130 13.10 -7.76 -12.73
CA ASP A 130 14.02 -6.82 -13.40
C ASP A 130 14.20 -7.22 -14.87
N PRO A 131 14.42 -6.28 -15.81
CA PRO A 131 14.76 -6.60 -17.20
C PRO A 131 15.97 -7.54 -17.37
N ASN A 132 16.91 -7.52 -16.42
CA ASN A 132 18.03 -8.44 -16.32
C ASN A 132 17.93 -9.29 -15.03
N PRO A 133 17.15 -10.39 -15.03
CA PRO A 133 16.88 -11.16 -13.82
C PRO A 133 18.14 -11.78 -13.19
N SER A 134 19.21 -11.98 -13.94
CA SER A 134 20.49 -12.51 -13.42
C SER A 134 21.31 -11.48 -12.64
N SER A 135 21.04 -10.19 -12.85
CA SER A 135 21.74 -9.08 -12.21
C SER A 135 20.80 -7.88 -12.05
N PRO A 136 19.80 -7.98 -11.16
CA PRO A 136 18.88 -6.87 -10.90
C PRO A 136 19.64 -5.60 -10.48
N ARG A 137 19.10 -4.44 -10.85
CA ARG A 137 19.67 -3.13 -10.49
C ARG A 137 19.78 -2.97 -8.98
N LEU A 138 20.85 -2.32 -8.51
CA LEU A 138 21.14 -2.18 -7.07
C LEU A 138 21.14 -0.73 -6.56
N ASP A 139 20.89 0.24 -7.43
CA ASP A 139 20.90 1.67 -7.12
C ASP A 139 19.60 2.18 -6.46
N GLY A 140 18.51 1.41 -6.53
CA GLY A 140 17.22 1.73 -5.91
C GLY A 140 16.99 1.16 -4.50
N ILE A 141 15.76 1.30 -4.01
CA ILE A 141 15.26 0.70 -2.75
C ILE A 141 15.50 -0.82 -2.71
N TRP A 142 15.31 -1.55 -3.81
CA TRP A 142 15.58 -2.98 -3.88
C TRP A 142 17.02 -3.30 -3.45
N GLY A 143 18.01 -2.69 -4.10
CA GLY A 143 19.41 -2.98 -3.82
C GLY A 143 19.91 -2.41 -2.50
N GLN A 144 19.39 -1.26 -2.09
CA GLN A 144 19.86 -0.56 -0.89
C GLN A 144 19.15 -0.98 0.39
N VAL A 145 17.92 -1.51 0.30
CA VAL A 145 17.04 -1.75 1.45
C VAL A 145 16.51 -3.18 1.44
N GLU A 146 15.79 -3.59 0.41
CA GLU A 146 15.05 -4.86 0.42
C GLU A 146 15.99 -6.07 0.37
N PHE A 147 16.88 -6.11 -0.63
CA PHE A 147 17.84 -7.18 -0.81
C PHE A 147 18.72 -7.44 0.42
N PRO A 148 19.42 -6.44 1.01
CA PRO A 148 20.20 -6.67 2.23
C PRO A 148 19.33 -7.03 3.45
N THR A 149 18.05 -6.66 3.47
CA THR A 149 17.13 -7.04 4.55
C THR A 149 16.73 -8.51 4.44
N LEU A 150 16.40 -9.00 3.24
CA LEU A 150 16.14 -10.41 2.98
C LEU A 150 17.36 -11.28 3.35
N GLN A 151 18.56 -10.80 3.04
CA GLN A 151 19.83 -11.49 3.36
C GLN A 151 20.17 -11.54 4.84
N ARG A 152 19.65 -10.63 5.67
CA ARG A 152 19.88 -10.70 7.13
C ARG A 152 19.02 -11.78 7.78
N SER A 153 17.84 -12.05 7.21
CA SER A 153 16.75 -12.80 7.86
C SER A 153 16.29 -12.14 9.17
N GLY A 154 15.00 -12.25 9.50
CA GLY A 154 14.40 -11.54 10.64
C GLY A 154 13.67 -12.46 11.60
N ASN A 155 13.13 -11.88 12.66
CA ASN A 155 12.28 -12.61 13.61
C ASN A 155 10.89 -12.93 13.03
N GLU A 156 10.44 -12.23 11.98
CA GLU A 156 9.12 -12.40 11.37
C GLU A 156 9.12 -13.24 10.09
N GLY A 157 10.29 -13.45 9.48
CA GLY A 157 10.42 -14.16 8.22
C GLY A 157 11.86 -14.56 7.93
N CYS A 158 12.02 -15.65 7.18
CA CYS A 158 13.32 -16.20 6.82
C CYS A 158 13.31 -16.53 5.34
N VAL A 159 14.09 -15.82 4.53
CA VAL A 159 14.27 -16.15 3.11
C VAL A 159 15.54 -16.98 2.92
N THR A 160 15.40 -18.16 2.31
CA THR A 160 16.55 -19.00 1.95
C THR A 160 17.03 -18.77 0.53
N THR A 161 16.13 -18.33 -0.37
CA THR A 161 16.43 -18.17 -1.79
C THR A 161 15.73 -16.92 -2.33
N ILE A 162 16.47 -16.17 -3.15
CA ILE A 162 15.95 -15.04 -3.89
C ILE A 162 16.17 -15.34 -5.37
N ALA A 163 15.09 -15.29 -6.16
CA ALA A 163 15.14 -15.42 -7.60
C ALA A 163 14.86 -14.08 -8.28
N GLY A 164 15.58 -13.79 -9.36
CA GLY A 164 15.19 -12.78 -10.33
C GLY A 164 14.25 -13.37 -11.36
N THR A 165 13.26 -12.59 -11.80
CA THR A 165 12.35 -12.93 -12.90
C THR A 165 12.31 -11.83 -13.96
N SER A 166 12.23 -12.20 -15.23
CA SER A 166 11.94 -11.27 -16.31
C SER A 166 10.51 -10.71 -16.19
N PRO A 167 10.22 -9.54 -16.81
CA PRO A 167 8.88 -8.94 -16.83
C PRO A 167 7.75 -9.84 -17.35
N ASP A 168 8.06 -10.80 -18.23
CA ASP A 168 7.12 -11.77 -18.80
C ASP A 168 7.06 -13.11 -18.04
N GLY A 169 7.87 -13.26 -16.99
CA GLY A 169 7.94 -14.46 -16.17
C GLY A 169 8.65 -15.65 -16.81
N GLN A 170 9.22 -15.50 -18.01
CA GLN A 170 9.78 -16.63 -18.74
C GLN A 170 11.21 -16.98 -18.28
N ASP A 171 11.98 -15.98 -17.84
CA ASP A 171 13.34 -16.16 -17.37
C ASP A 171 13.39 -16.02 -15.85
N VAL A 172 13.69 -17.13 -15.16
CA VAL A 172 13.85 -17.16 -13.71
C VAL A 172 15.25 -17.64 -13.36
N GLN A 173 15.97 -16.89 -12.52
CA GLN A 173 17.36 -17.15 -12.15
C GLN A 173 17.52 -16.98 -10.64
N ASP A 174 18.12 -17.96 -9.97
CA ASP A 174 18.52 -17.77 -8.57
C ASP A 174 19.67 -16.75 -8.52
N ILE A 175 19.45 -15.62 -7.84
CA ILE A 175 20.46 -14.56 -7.70
C ILE A 175 21.16 -14.62 -6.34
N TRP A 176 20.52 -15.27 -5.37
CA TRP A 176 21.10 -15.47 -4.05
C TRP A 176 20.45 -16.67 -3.37
N SER A 177 21.25 -17.40 -2.60
CA SER A 177 20.77 -18.50 -1.76
C SER A 177 21.61 -18.59 -0.50
N ARG A 178 20.97 -19.05 0.58
CA ARG A 178 21.61 -19.29 1.86
C ARG A 178 22.01 -20.76 1.97
N PRO A 179 23.32 -21.10 1.90
CA PRO A 179 23.74 -22.49 1.98
C PRO A 179 23.53 -23.05 3.39
N GLY A 180 22.92 -24.24 3.47
CA GLY A 180 22.88 -25.05 4.70
C GLY A 180 21.97 -24.53 5.82
N MET A 181 21.09 -23.56 5.55
CA MET A 181 20.10 -23.09 6.52
C MET A 181 18.70 -23.45 6.03
N SER A 182 17.97 -24.23 6.81
CA SER A 182 16.51 -24.29 6.70
C SER A 182 15.94 -23.16 7.54
N CYS A 183 14.95 -22.45 7.02
CA CYS A 183 14.07 -21.69 7.88
C CYS A 183 13.34 -22.71 8.74
N GLU A 184 13.81 -22.89 9.98
CA GLU A 184 12.99 -23.53 10.99
C GLU A 184 11.74 -22.67 11.06
N ILE A 185 10.64 -23.18 10.51
CA ILE A 185 9.33 -22.56 10.57
C ILE A 185 9.17 -22.23 12.04
N ALA A 186 9.23 -20.95 12.41
CA ALA A 186 8.93 -20.53 13.75
C ALA A 186 7.53 -21.09 14.01
N THR A 187 7.46 -22.13 14.86
CA THR A 187 6.21 -22.80 15.18
C THR A 187 5.19 -21.71 15.38
N PRO A 188 4.08 -21.66 14.59
CA PRO A 188 3.18 -20.53 14.64
C PRO A 188 2.83 -20.32 16.11
N LEU A 189 3.20 -19.15 16.65
CA LEU A 189 2.83 -18.78 18.00
C LEU A 189 1.34 -19.12 18.14
N PRO A 190 0.94 -19.89 19.16
CA PRO A 190 -0.43 -20.38 19.25
C PRO A 190 -1.36 -19.18 19.08
N SER A 191 -2.20 -19.25 18.04
CA SER A 191 -3.13 -18.21 17.60
C SER A 191 -4.24 -17.89 18.62
N THR A 192 -4.04 -18.29 19.88
CA THR A 192 -4.67 -17.65 21.02
C THR A 192 -4.14 -16.23 21.14
N MET A 193 -4.70 -15.33 20.32
CA MET A 193 -4.98 -14.00 20.83
C MET A 193 -5.66 -14.20 22.19
N PRO A 194 -5.25 -13.50 23.26
CA PRO A 194 -6.00 -13.55 24.51
C PRO A 194 -7.45 -13.24 24.16
N GLU A 195 -8.33 -14.21 24.45
CA GLU A 195 -9.76 -14.01 24.40
C GLU A 195 -10.03 -12.68 25.10
N VAL A 196 -10.48 -11.70 24.32
CA VAL A 196 -10.83 -10.38 24.83
C VAL A 196 -11.93 -10.62 25.84
N THR A 197 -11.54 -10.72 27.11
CA THR A 197 -12.50 -10.84 28.20
C THR A 197 -13.35 -9.59 28.08
N PRO A 198 -14.68 -9.72 27.88
CA PRO A 198 -15.54 -8.56 27.80
C PRO A 198 -15.27 -7.70 29.04
N LEU A 199 -14.91 -6.44 28.82
CA LEU A 199 -14.81 -5.46 29.90
C LEU A 199 -16.09 -5.58 30.73
N PRO A 200 -15.99 -5.67 32.08
CA PRO A 200 -17.15 -5.83 32.92
C PRO A 200 -18.15 -4.71 32.58
N GLU A 201 -19.33 -5.15 32.17
CA GLU A 201 -20.50 -4.34 31.90
C GLU A 201 -20.60 -3.27 33.00
N LYS A 202 -20.36 -2.00 32.63
CA LYS A 202 -20.48 -0.88 33.55
C LYS A 202 -21.91 -0.91 34.06
N ARG A 203 -22.07 -1.30 35.34
CA ARG A 203 -23.34 -1.21 36.05
C ARG A 203 -23.93 0.17 35.82
N ASP A 204 -25.14 0.16 35.28
CA ASP A 204 -26.00 1.32 35.11
C ASP A 204 -26.08 2.12 36.41
N VAL A 205 -25.31 3.20 36.50
CA VAL A 205 -25.62 4.29 37.41
C VAL A 205 -26.80 5.00 36.78
N ARG A 206 -27.98 4.68 37.30
CA ARG A 206 -29.29 5.24 36.96
C ARG A 206 -29.30 6.75 37.22
N LEU A 207 -28.70 7.53 36.32
CA LEU A 207 -28.83 8.98 36.27
C LEU A 207 -30.21 9.29 35.69
N ARG A 208 -31.09 9.84 36.54
CA ARG A 208 -32.37 10.42 36.13
C ARG A 208 -32.12 11.49 35.07
N MET A 209 -32.32 11.16 33.80
CA MET A 209 -32.40 12.16 32.74
C MET A 209 -33.75 12.87 32.82
N VAL A 210 -33.67 14.17 33.10
CA VAL A 210 -34.67 15.15 32.75
C VAL A 210 -34.78 15.16 31.22
N ARG A 211 -36.02 15.11 30.70
CA ARG A 211 -36.32 15.14 29.26
C ARG A 211 -35.69 16.38 28.60
N GLY A 212 -34.61 16.16 27.88
CA GLY A 212 -33.95 17.11 26.98
C GLY A 212 -33.82 16.48 25.61
N ILE A 213 -34.19 17.24 24.60
CA ILE A 213 -34.25 16.88 23.17
C ILE A 213 -32.85 16.44 22.69
N THR A 214 -32.68 15.17 22.30
CA THR A 214 -31.44 14.70 21.67
C THR A 214 -31.51 14.92 20.15
N PRO A 215 -30.52 15.61 19.54
CA PRO A 215 -30.41 15.67 18.09
C PRO A 215 -30.01 14.31 17.53
N ASN A 216 -30.67 13.92 16.46
CA ASN A 216 -30.44 12.71 15.69
C ASN A 216 -29.07 12.82 15.00
N VAL A 217 -28.00 12.31 15.61
CA VAL A 217 -26.68 12.21 14.97
C VAL A 217 -26.65 10.88 14.22
N PRO A 218 -26.55 10.88 12.88
CA PRO A 218 -26.42 9.65 12.12
C PRO A 218 -25.12 8.95 12.53
N VAL A 219 -25.24 7.70 12.94
CA VAL A 219 -24.10 6.79 13.14
C VAL A 219 -23.50 6.54 11.77
N VAL A 220 -22.40 7.23 11.46
CA VAL A 220 -21.60 6.95 10.27
C VAL A 220 -20.84 5.66 10.56
N GLU A 221 -21.36 4.55 10.05
CA GLU A 221 -20.70 3.25 10.08
C GLU A 221 -19.35 3.41 9.35
N ALA A 222 -18.25 3.29 10.10
CA ALA A 222 -16.90 3.43 9.54
C ALA A 222 -16.70 2.31 8.53
N ARG A 223 -16.75 2.66 7.22
CA ARG A 223 -16.39 1.72 6.16
C ARG A 223 -15.00 1.16 6.45
N GLN A 224 -14.93 -0.16 6.57
CA GLN A 224 -13.68 -0.90 6.70
C GLN A 224 -12.83 -0.57 5.47
N GLU A 225 -11.71 0.13 5.67
CA GLU A 225 -10.80 0.48 4.57
C GLU A 225 -10.28 -0.80 3.92
N SER A 226 -10.29 -0.85 2.59
CA SER A 226 -9.72 -1.98 1.84
C SER A 226 -8.21 -2.03 1.97
N CYS A 227 -7.67 -3.25 1.99
CA CYS A 227 -6.25 -3.49 1.79
C CYS A 227 -5.84 -3.31 0.34
N GLY A 228 -4.68 -2.72 0.15
CA GLY A 228 -4.01 -2.52 -1.14
C GLY A 228 -4.36 -1.22 -1.83
N ALA A 229 -3.55 -0.88 -2.83
CA ALA A 229 -3.76 0.29 -3.67
C ALA A 229 -4.98 0.11 -4.59
N GLU A 230 -5.74 1.18 -4.78
CA GLU A 230 -7.03 1.24 -5.49
C GLU A 230 -6.98 0.70 -6.93
N SER A 231 -5.86 0.90 -7.64
CA SER A 231 -5.71 0.46 -9.02
C SER A 231 -4.26 0.16 -9.38
N ASP A 232 -4.04 -0.46 -10.54
CA ASP A 232 -2.71 -0.72 -11.07
C ASP A 232 -1.99 0.57 -11.50
N ASP A 233 -2.75 1.62 -11.84
CA ASP A 233 -2.19 2.91 -12.23
C ASP A 233 -1.56 3.68 -11.05
N VAL A 234 -2.04 3.45 -9.82
CA VAL A 234 -1.40 4.01 -8.63
C VAL A 234 0.04 3.51 -8.53
N ALA A 235 0.26 2.22 -8.80
CA ALA A 235 1.60 1.62 -8.76
C ALA A 235 2.55 2.24 -9.80
N ALA A 236 2.03 2.50 -11.02
CA ALA A 236 2.79 3.13 -12.10
C ALA A 236 3.20 4.58 -11.79
N GLN A 237 2.34 5.35 -11.11
CA GLN A 237 2.61 6.76 -10.80
C GLN A 237 3.82 6.97 -9.88
N PHE A 238 4.16 5.97 -9.08
CA PHE A 238 5.33 5.99 -8.20
C PHE A 238 6.60 5.44 -8.85
N ASP A 239 6.60 5.08 -10.14
CA ASP A 239 7.72 4.34 -10.75
C ASP A 239 8.06 4.78 -12.18
N GLU A 240 7.07 5.06 -13.02
CA GLU A 240 7.26 5.32 -14.46
C GLU A 240 7.59 6.79 -14.81
N GLY A 241 8.40 7.47 -13.99
CA GLY A 241 8.92 8.82 -14.31
C GLY A 241 7.92 9.99 -14.15
N GLY A 242 6.97 9.85 -13.23
CA GLY A 242 5.97 10.88 -12.91
C GLY A 242 6.39 11.85 -11.79
N GLU A 243 5.50 12.78 -11.44
CA GLU A 243 5.68 13.73 -10.32
C GLU A 243 5.99 13.02 -8.98
N PHE A 244 5.54 11.76 -8.86
CA PHE A 244 5.63 10.95 -7.65
C PHE A 244 6.67 9.82 -7.73
N GLU A 245 7.58 9.86 -8.71
CA GLU A 245 8.59 8.83 -8.90
C GLU A 245 9.37 8.52 -7.60
N VAL A 246 9.49 7.22 -7.33
CA VAL A 246 10.33 6.62 -6.30
C VAL A 246 11.36 5.77 -7.03
N ASP A 247 12.59 5.86 -6.57
CA ASP A 247 13.68 5.09 -7.16
C ASP A 247 13.75 3.71 -6.48
N TRP A 248 12.95 2.79 -7.04
CA TRP A 248 12.77 1.40 -6.60
C TRP A 248 13.96 0.51 -6.89
#